data_AF-A0A537ERT6-F1
#
_entry.id   AF-A0A537ERT6-F1
#
_cell.length_a   1.000
_cell.length_b   1.000
_cell.length_c   1.000
_cell.angle_alpha   90.00
_cell.angle_beta   90.00
_cell.angle_gamma   90.00
#
_symmetry.space_group_name_H-M   'P 1'
#
loop_
_entity.id
_entity.type
_entity.pdbx_description
1 polymer ?
#
loop_
_entity_poly.entity_id
_entity_poly.type
_entity_poly.pdbx_seq_one_letter_code
_entity_poly.pdbx_strand_id
1 'polypeptide(L)' 'MPSTFGGWSTLPIAWDAANRLLKATNGTGQALYAYDGIGRMVEPVEGSSTLFLAYKGTEILYRNL' A
#
# COMPACT_ATOMS: atom_id res chain seq x y z
N MET A 1 -14.99 -7.07 5.92
CA MET A 1 -15.36 -5.83 6.62
C MET A 1 -14.72 -5.89 8.00
N PRO A 2 -13.72 -5.08 8.36
CA PRO A 2 -13.08 -5.25 9.66
C PRO A 2 -14.05 -4.80 10.76
N SER A 3 -14.42 -5.75 11.61
CA SER A 3 -15.13 -5.57 12.88
C SER A 3 -14.12 -5.29 13.99
N THR A 4 -14.27 -4.15 14.66
CA THR A 4 -13.41 -3.71 15.76
C THR A 4 -13.72 -4.51 17.03
N PHE A 5 -12.76 -5.31 17.52
CA PHE A 5 -12.81 -5.90 18.87
C PHE A 5 -12.07 -4.96 19.84
N GLY A 6 -12.68 -4.70 20.99
CA GLY A 6 -12.38 -3.59 21.89
C GLY A 6 -10.94 -3.49 22.41
N GLY A 7 -10.55 -2.25 22.74
CA GLY A 7 -9.36 -1.93 23.55
C GLY A 7 -8.03 -1.83 22.81
N TRP A 8 -7.93 -2.37 21.59
CA TRP A 8 -6.72 -2.29 20.78
C TRP A 8 -6.93 -1.24 19.71
N SER A 9 -6.13 -0.18 19.72
CA SER A 9 -6.08 0.83 18.67
C SER A 9 -5.98 0.11 17.33
N THR A 10 -7.07 0.07 16.57
CA THR A 10 -7.04 -0.50 15.23
C THR A 10 -6.16 0.43 14.42
N LEU A 11 -4.92 0.01 14.21
CA LEU A 11 -4.02 0.68 13.29
C LEU A 11 -4.80 0.90 11.98
N PRO A 12 -4.81 2.10 11.40
CA PRO A 12 -5.61 2.34 10.20
C PRO A 12 -5.01 1.57 9.03
N ILE A 13 -5.62 0.41 8.74
CA ILE A 13 -5.38 -0.44 7.58
C ILE A 13 -6.55 -0.22 6.62
N ALA A 14 -6.27 0.20 5.39
CA ALA A 14 -7.30 0.38 4.35
C ALA A 14 -7.08 -0.64 3.23
N TRP A 15 -8.17 -1.19 2.71
CA TRP A 15 -8.18 -2.17 1.63
C TRP A 15 -9.07 -1.68 0.50
N ASP A 16 -8.77 -2.08 -0.73
CA ASP A 16 -9.69 -1.89 -1.84
C ASP A 16 -10.72 -3.02 -1.95
N ALA A 17 -11.66 -2.88 -2.88
CA ALA A 17 -12.71 -3.87 -3.13
C ALA A 17 -12.17 -5.23 -3.64
N ALA A 18 -10.93 -5.27 -4.12
CA ALA A 18 -10.24 -6.48 -4.56
C ALA A 18 -9.37 -7.10 -3.45
N ASN A 19 -9.53 -6.65 -2.19
CA ASN A 19 -8.79 -7.13 -1.04
C ASN A 19 -7.26 -6.87 -1.13
N ARG A 20 -6.87 -5.76 -1.76
CA ARG A 20 -5.49 -5.25 -1.81
C ARG A 20 -5.30 -4.11 -0.81
N LEU A 21 -4.13 -4.04 -0.20
CA LEU A 21 -3.82 -3.09 0.87
C LEU A 21 -3.56 -1.70 0.28
N LEU A 22 -4.37 -0.69 0.59
CA LEU A 22 -4.16 0.70 0.14
C LEU A 22 -3.32 1.52 1.12
N LYS A 23 -3.40 1.18 2.40
CA LYS A 23 -2.71 1.91 3.47
C LYS A 23 -2.48 1.01 4.66
N ALA A 24 -1.30 1.09 5.24
CA ALA A 24 -1.01 0.56 6.56
C ALA A 24 -0.35 1.66 7.39
N THR A 25 -0.76 1.81 8.63
CA THR A 25 -0.09 2.72 9.57
C THR A 25 0.41 1.89 10.74
N ASN A 26 1.67 2.03 11.12
CA ASN A 26 2.20 1.45 12.35
C ASN A 26 2.51 2.58 13.35
N GLY A 27 2.97 2.24 14.55
CA GLY A 27 3.29 3.24 15.58
C GLY A 27 4.43 4.21 15.23
N THR A 28 5.13 4.00 14.11
CA THR A 28 6.33 4.75 13.70
C THR A 28 6.22 5.39 12.32
N GLY A 29 5.17 5.10 11.55
CA GLY A 29 5.05 5.57 10.17
C GLY A 29 3.80 5.09 9.44
N GLN A 30 3.62 5.64 8.25
CA GLN A 30 2.55 5.28 7.33
C GLN A 30 3.15 4.71 6.06
N ALA A 31 2.54 3.64 5.56
CA ALA A 31 2.75 3.14 4.22
C ALA A 31 1.49 3.32 3.38
N LEU A 32 1.64 3.83 2.16
CA LEU A 32 0.58 3.98 1.17
C LEU A 32 0.92 3.12 -0.04
N TYR A 33 -0.10 2.52 -0.63
CA TYR A 33 0.08 1.62 -1.77
C TYR A 33 -0.92 1.98 -2.86
N ALA A 34 -0.41 2.20 -4.07
CA ALA A 34 -1.23 2.30 -5.27
C ALA A 34 -1.06 1.08 -6.16
N TYR A 35 -2.11 0.73 -6.90
CA TYR A 35 -2.10 -0.37 -7.84
C TYR A 35 -2.64 0.05 -9.20
N ASP A 36 -2.15 -0.57 -10.26
CA ASP A 36 -2.72 -0.42 -11.60
C ASP A 36 -4.02 -1.23 -11.77
N GLY A 37 -4.65 -1.01 -12.94
CA GLY A 37 -5.93 -1.61 -13.30
C GLY A 37 -5.91 -3.14 -13.43
N ILE A 38 -4.74 -3.79 -13.43
CA ILE A 38 -4.62 -5.24 -13.52
C ILE A 38 -4.10 -5.91 -12.24
N GLY A 39 -3.80 -5.16 -11.17
CA GLY A 39 -3.43 -5.77 -9.90
C GLY A 39 -2.06 -5.37 -9.34
N ARG A 40 -1.20 -4.70 -10.12
CA ARG A 40 0.22 -4.57 -9.78
C ARG A 40 0.49 -3.30 -8.99
N MET A 41 1.38 -3.36 -8.02
CA MET A 41 1.72 -2.25 -7.14
C MET A 41 2.59 -1.22 -7.89
N VAL A 42 2.13 0.03 -8.01
CA VAL A 42 2.83 1.09 -8.75
C VAL A 42 3.47 2.15 -7.85
N GLU A 43 3.08 2.23 -6.58
CA GLU A 43 3.63 3.23 -5.66
C GLU A 43 3.52 2.73 -4.20
N PRO A 44 4.58 2.15 -3.61
CA PRO A 44 4.69 2.04 -2.17
C PRO A 44 5.36 3.29 -1.60
N VAL A 45 4.61 4.07 -0.82
CA VAL A 45 5.20 5.02 0.13
C VAL A 45 5.52 4.23 1.38
N GLU A 46 6.76 4.24 1.86
CA GLU A 46 7.16 3.65 3.14
C GLU A 46 7.77 4.75 4.03
N GLY A 47 7.00 5.24 5.00
CA GLY A 47 7.44 6.33 5.87
C GLY A 47 7.62 7.63 5.10
N SER A 48 8.84 8.19 5.10
CA SER A 48 9.18 9.43 4.38
C SER A 48 9.67 9.20 2.95
N SER A 49 9.86 7.95 2.53
CA SER A 49 10.37 7.63 1.20
C SER A 49 9.23 7.18 0.29
N THR A 50 9.10 7.84 -0.86
CA THR A 50 8.15 7.45 -1.91
C THR A 50 8.88 6.64 -2.97
N LEU A 51 8.48 5.39 -3.18
CA LEU A 51 8.97 4.57 -4.28
C LEU A 51 7.95 4.61 -5.42
N PHE A 52 8.41 4.88 -6.64
CA PHE A 52 7.61 4.80 -7.86
C PHE A 52 8.05 3.59 -8.69
N LEU A 53 7.09 2.75 -9.06
CA LEU A 53 7.29 1.57 -9.90
C LEU A 53 6.54 1.75 -11.22
N ALA A 54 7.27 1.72 -12.34
CA ALA A 54 6.67 1.64 -13.67
C ALA A 54 6.93 0.25 -14.26
N TYR A 55 5.97 -0.29 -15.00
CA TYR A 55 6.06 -1.62 -15.60
C TYR A 55 5.96 -1.59 -17.12
N LYS A 56 6.69 -2.48 -17.79
CA LYS A 56 6.55 -2.82 -19.20
C LYS A 56 6.30 -4.33 -19.33
N GLY A 57 5.08 -4.73 -19.67
CA GLY A 57 4.72 -6.16 -19.57
C GLY A 57 4.89 -6.64 -18.13
N THR A 58 5.51 -7.79 -17.88
CA THR A 58 5.78 -8.30 -16.52
C THR A 58 7.05 -7.72 -15.87
N GLU A 59 7.79 -6.87 -16.58
CA GLU A 59 9.07 -6.31 -16.12
C GLU A 59 8.89 -4.96 -15.43
N ILE A 60 9.69 -4.69 -14.39
CA ILE A 60 9.82 -3.35 -13.80
C ILE A 60 10.71 -2.54 -14.75
N LEU A 61 10.14 -1.51 -15.35
CA LEU A 61 10.82 -0.58 -16.25
C LEU A 61 11.59 0.50 -15.48
N TYR A 62 11.02 0.96 -14.37
CA TYR A 62 11.60 2.05 -13.59
C TYR A 62 11.35 1.84 -12.10
N ARG A 63 12.39 2.12 -11.31
CA ARG A 63 12.31 2.35 -9.87
C ARG A 63 13.16 3.57 -9.53
N ASN A 64 12.66 4.46 -8.70
CA ASN A 64 13.54 5.43 -8.04
C ASN A 64 14.23 4.73 -6.85
N LEU A 65 15.53 4.96 -6.69
CA LEU A 65 16.34 4.50 -5.56
C LEU A 65 16.88 5.72 -4.83
#